data_AF-A0A3L7P3A5-F1
#
_entry.id   AF-A0A3L7P3A5-F1
#
_cell.length_a   1.000
_cell.length_b   1.000
_cell.length_c   1.000
_cell.angle_alpha   90.00
_cell.angle_beta   90.00
_cell.angle_gamma   90.00
#
_symmetry.space_group_name_H-M   'P 1'
#
loop_
_entity.id
_entity.type
_entity.pdbx_description
1 polymer ?
#
loop_
_entity_poly.entity_id
_entity_poly.type
_entity_poly.pdbx_seq_one_letter_code
_entity_poly.pdbx_strand_id
1 'polypeptide(L)'
;MAHLQDKPYRTMPHPPFEALIHALSQKCAYPVAVDQIDVRHTHISTVFLVDDLVYKIKKPVRLSFLDFSTVELRRHFCEEEVRINRAWAPDVYLGVVPVTMGESGPQFEGTGPVIDWAVKMRRMPDHATLRARLLRDELTADDLVRVARRIASIQNQAPRIRGPEASAAETSFRHMLMDNWSFARDQRPPIIPEEVVDRLEQLSHEWLDRLDATLKQRAQSDNIRELHGDLRLDHVYLFPDRQPPGDLSILDGIEFDSALRRIDVVADVAFL
;
A
#
# COMPACT_ATOMS: atom_id res chain seq x y z
N MET A 1 32.90 -17.80 -8.87
CA MET A 1 32.22 -18.80 -9.72
C MET A 1 30.73 -18.66 -9.44
N ALA A 2 29.83 -18.30 -10.36
CA ALA A 2 29.87 -18.38 -11.81
C ALA A 2 29.31 -17.09 -12.45
N HIS A 3 29.79 -16.84 -13.67
CA HIS A 3 29.39 -15.75 -14.55
C HIS A 3 27.90 -15.82 -14.91
N LEU A 4 27.15 -14.76 -14.61
CA LEU A 4 25.94 -14.43 -15.35
C LEU A 4 26.35 -13.48 -16.47
N GLN A 5 26.42 -14.03 -17.68
CA GLN A 5 26.65 -13.29 -18.90
C GLN A 5 25.49 -12.32 -19.15
N ASP A 6 25.84 -11.04 -19.29
CA ASP A 6 25.01 -10.02 -19.90
C ASP A 6 24.52 -10.49 -21.28
N LYS A 7 23.20 -10.70 -21.39
CA LYS A 7 22.52 -10.58 -22.68
C LYS A 7 22.04 -9.14 -22.80
N PRO A 8 22.37 -8.42 -23.88
CA PRO A 8 21.86 -7.08 -24.08
C PRO A 8 20.36 -7.19 -24.38
N TYR A 9 19.52 -6.91 -23.37
CA TYR A 9 18.14 -6.54 -23.66
C TYR A 9 18.21 -5.28 -24.51
N ARG A 10 17.73 -5.40 -25.74
CA ARG A 10 17.55 -4.29 -26.67
C ARG A 10 16.59 -3.32 -26.00
N THR A 11 17.11 -2.28 -25.36
CA THR A 11 16.32 -1.21 -24.75
C THR A 11 15.55 -0.51 -25.87
N MET A 12 14.28 -0.89 -26.02
CA MET A 12 13.37 -0.10 -26.82
C MET A 12 13.23 1.28 -26.16
N PRO A 13 13.07 2.36 -26.95
CA PRO A 13 12.84 3.67 -26.37
C PRO A 13 11.55 3.64 -25.54
N HIS A 14 11.70 3.67 -24.22
CA HIS A 14 10.56 3.85 -23.33
C HIS A 14 10.02 5.26 -23.56
N PRO A 15 8.73 5.44 -23.85
CA PRO A 15 8.15 6.78 -23.90
C PRO A 15 8.37 7.46 -22.54
N PRO A 16 8.58 8.79 -22.51
CA PRO A 16 8.56 9.55 -21.26
C PRO A 16 7.31 9.18 -20.46
N PHE A 17 7.42 9.02 -19.15
CA PHE A 17 6.33 8.49 -18.32
C PHE A 17 5.01 9.24 -18.52
N GLU A 18 5.04 10.56 -18.64
CA GLU A 18 3.85 11.37 -18.95
C GLU A 18 3.21 11.02 -20.30
N ALA A 19 4.01 10.75 -21.33
CA ALA A 19 3.51 10.32 -22.63
C ALA A 19 2.89 8.92 -22.55
N LEU A 20 3.46 8.03 -21.73
CA LEU A 20 2.88 6.72 -21.44
C LEU A 20 1.50 6.87 -20.78
N ILE A 21 1.41 7.70 -19.73
CA ILE A 21 0.13 7.93 -19.04
C ILE A 21 -0.91 8.51 -19.98
N HIS A 22 -0.55 9.54 -20.76
CA HIS A 22 -1.46 10.14 -21.74
C HIS A 22 -2.01 9.12 -22.75
N ALA A 23 -1.15 8.21 -23.24
CA ALA A 23 -1.57 7.15 -24.15
C ALA A 23 -2.52 6.14 -23.48
N LEU A 24 -2.23 5.75 -22.24
CA LEU A 24 -3.06 4.82 -21.47
C LEU A 24 -4.38 5.43 -20.98
N SER A 25 -4.52 6.76 -21.02
CA SER A 25 -5.79 7.46 -20.80
C SER A 25 -6.76 7.36 -21.98
N GLN A 26 -6.35 6.77 -23.11
CA GLN A 26 -7.20 6.61 -24.31
C GLN A 26 -7.96 5.28 -24.29
N LYS A 27 -9.18 5.26 -24.83
CA LYS A 27 -10.03 4.05 -24.87
C LYS A 27 -9.39 2.87 -25.62
N CYS A 28 -8.56 3.15 -26.64
CA CYS A 28 -7.85 2.13 -27.41
C CYS A 28 -6.73 1.40 -26.63
N ALA A 29 -6.38 1.87 -25.43
CA ALA A 29 -5.39 1.26 -24.57
C ALA A 29 -5.91 0.02 -23.81
N TYR A 30 -7.21 -0.27 -23.87
CA TYR A 30 -7.85 -1.33 -23.07
C TYR A 30 -8.27 -2.52 -23.94
N PRO A 31 -8.24 -3.74 -23.39
CA PRO A 31 -8.58 -4.96 -24.14
C PRO A 31 -10.07 -5.09 -24.44
N VAL A 32 -10.91 -4.28 -23.79
CA VAL A 32 -12.37 -4.24 -23.96
C VAL A 32 -12.81 -2.82 -24.26
N ALA A 33 -14.02 -2.66 -24.82
CA ALA A 33 -14.60 -1.34 -24.97
C ALA A 33 -14.84 -0.72 -23.57
N VAL A 34 -14.46 0.54 -23.43
CA VAL A 34 -14.54 1.28 -22.15
C VAL A 34 -15.33 2.56 -22.33
N ASP A 35 -16.15 2.91 -21.35
CA ASP A 35 -17.01 4.08 -21.41
C ASP A 35 -16.37 5.27 -20.72
N GLN A 36 -15.91 5.09 -19.48
CA GLN A 36 -15.34 6.12 -18.64
C GLN A 36 -13.91 5.78 -18.22
N ILE A 37 -13.03 6.78 -18.25
CA ILE A 37 -11.66 6.70 -17.76
C ILE A 37 -11.43 7.91 -16.86
N ASP A 38 -11.15 7.68 -15.58
CA ASP A 38 -10.66 8.70 -14.64
C ASP A 38 -9.23 8.34 -14.23
N VAL A 39 -8.33 9.33 -14.24
CA VAL A 39 -6.91 9.13 -13.95
C VAL A 39 -6.55 9.90 -12.71
N ARG A 40 -6.16 9.17 -11.66
CA ARG A 40 -5.76 9.72 -10.37
C ARG A 40 -4.27 9.51 -10.17
N HIS A 41 -3.59 10.55 -9.69
CA HIS A 41 -2.17 10.48 -9.37
C HIS A 41 -1.96 10.44 -7.86
N THR A 42 -1.09 9.54 -7.42
CA THR A 42 -0.55 9.52 -6.07
C THR A 42 0.92 9.95 -6.09
N HIS A 43 1.59 9.97 -4.94
CA HIS A 43 3.01 10.27 -4.86
C HIS A 43 3.87 9.29 -5.68
N ILE A 44 3.52 8.01 -5.69
CA ILE A 44 4.35 6.92 -6.26
C ILE A 44 3.65 6.09 -7.34
N SER A 45 2.40 6.38 -7.69
CA SER A 45 1.63 5.62 -8.69
C SER A 45 0.66 6.51 -9.49
N THR A 46 0.23 6.00 -10.64
CA THR A 46 -0.89 6.52 -11.42
C THR A 46 -1.97 5.44 -11.50
N VAL A 47 -3.21 5.80 -11.19
CA VAL A 47 -4.36 4.90 -11.07
C VAL A 47 -5.39 5.26 -12.14
N PHE A 48 -5.68 4.32 -13.02
CA PHE A 48 -6.69 4.43 -14.08
C PHE A 48 -7.96 3.71 -13.60
N LEU A 49 -9.01 4.47 -13.33
CA LEU A 49 -10.34 3.97 -12.97
C LEU A 49 -11.17 3.87 -14.25
N VAL A 50 -11.52 2.64 -14.63
CA VAL A 50 -12.05 2.33 -15.96
C VAL A 50 -13.29 1.46 -15.80
N ASP A 51 -14.45 2.09 -15.87
CA ASP A 51 -15.74 1.47 -15.56
C ASP A 51 -15.68 0.73 -14.21
N ASP A 52 -15.75 -0.61 -14.20
CA ASP A 52 -15.68 -1.48 -13.02
C ASP A 52 -14.26 -1.98 -12.67
N LEU A 53 -13.24 -1.55 -13.42
CA LEU A 53 -11.85 -1.98 -13.26
C LEU A 53 -10.94 -0.83 -12.84
N VAL A 54 -9.80 -1.20 -12.29
CA VAL A 54 -8.70 -0.29 -11.97
C VAL A 54 -7.40 -0.88 -12.51
N TYR A 55 -6.58 -0.03 -13.12
CA TYR A 55 -5.20 -0.35 -13.47
C TYR A 55 -4.28 0.62 -12.73
N LYS A 56 -3.36 0.12 -11.91
CA LYS A 56 -2.41 0.93 -11.13
C LYS A 56 -0.99 0.70 -11.65
N ILE A 57 -0.36 1.75 -12.16
CA ILE A 57 1.02 1.77 -12.62
C ILE A 57 1.89 2.48 -11.59
N LYS A 58 3.05 1.91 -11.28
CA LYS A 58 4.05 2.51 -10.39
C LYS A 58 4.88 3.56 -11.15
N LYS A 59 5.12 4.73 -10.54
CA LYS A 59 5.93 5.79 -11.16
C LYS A 59 7.41 5.37 -11.17
N PRO A 60 8.20 5.70 -12.20
CA PRO A 60 9.62 5.34 -12.30
C PRO A 60 10.47 6.27 -11.42
N VAL A 61 10.32 6.16 -10.10
CA VAL A 61 10.98 7.00 -9.11
C VAL A 61 11.89 6.18 -8.21
N ARG A 62 12.91 6.83 -7.64
CA ARG A 62 13.77 6.28 -6.60
C ARG A 62 13.81 7.26 -5.44
N LEU A 63 13.24 6.85 -4.30
CA LEU A 63 13.16 7.57 -3.04
C LEU A 63 14.05 6.87 -2.00
N SER A 64 14.22 7.47 -0.82
CA SER A 64 15.05 6.91 0.25
C SER A 64 14.56 5.55 0.76
N PHE A 65 13.26 5.29 0.69
CA PHE A 65 12.59 4.08 1.18
C PHE A 65 12.04 3.18 0.07
N LEU A 66 12.24 3.54 -1.20
CA LEU A 66 11.59 2.86 -2.32
C LEU A 66 12.32 3.04 -3.65
N ASP A 67 12.44 1.96 -4.43
CA ASP A 67 13.01 2.00 -5.77
C ASP A 67 12.09 1.34 -6.81
N PHE A 68 11.51 2.17 -7.68
CA PHE A 68 10.70 1.79 -8.85
C PHE A 68 11.39 2.15 -10.17
N SER A 69 12.71 2.39 -10.15
CA SER A 69 13.44 2.95 -11.30
C SER A 69 13.43 2.04 -12.53
N THR A 70 13.41 0.71 -12.35
CA THR A 70 13.39 -0.25 -13.47
C THR A 70 12.04 -0.94 -13.63
N VAL A 71 11.77 -1.43 -14.85
CA VAL A 71 10.54 -2.18 -15.16
C VAL A 71 10.46 -3.46 -14.31
N GLU A 72 11.59 -4.11 -14.06
CA GLU A 72 11.69 -5.33 -13.25
C GLU A 72 11.34 -5.05 -11.78
N LEU A 73 11.82 -3.94 -11.23
CA LEU A 73 11.47 -3.52 -9.87
C LEU A 73 9.98 -3.19 -9.78
N ARG A 74 9.43 -2.46 -10.75
CA ARG A 74 7.98 -2.17 -10.78
C ARG A 74 7.15 -3.44 -10.87
N ARG A 75 7.56 -4.41 -11.69
CA ARG A 75 6.94 -5.74 -11.73
C ARG A 75 6.94 -6.41 -10.36
N HIS A 76 8.10 -6.49 -9.73
CA HIS A 76 8.27 -7.11 -8.42
C HIS A 76 7.32 -6.49 -7.38
N PHE A 77 7.26 -5.16 -7.32
CA PHE A 77 6.38 -4.51 -6.36
C PHE A 77 4.90 -4.59 -6.75
N CYS A 78 4.53 -4.70 -8.03
CA CYS A 78 3.15 -5.03 -8.42
C CYS A 78 2.77 -6.43 -7.93
N GLU A 79 3.69 -7.39 -8.00
CA GLU A 79 3.48 -8.75 -7.50
C GLU A 79 3.37 -8.77 -5.96
N GLU A 80 4.21 -8.01 -5.25
CA GLU A 80 4.11 -7.86 -3.79
C GLU A 80 2.80 -7.20 -3.36
N GLU A 81 2.35 -6.16 -4.07
CA GLU A 81 1.08 -5.50 -3.78
C GLU A 81 -0.09 -6.48 -3.88
N VAL A 82 -0.14 -7.28 -4.94
CA VAL A 82 -1.16 -8.31 -5.12
C VAL A 82 -1.05 -9.39 -4.05
N ARG A 83 0.16 -9.84 -3.71
CA ARG A 83 0.39 -10.87 -2.68
C ARG A 83 -0.13 -10.41 -1.33
N ILE A 84 0.25 -9.21 -0.90
CA ILE A 84 -0.07 -8.65 0.40
C ILE A 84 -1.57 -8.38 0.49
N ASN A 85 -2.12 -7.67 -0.50
CA ASN A 85 -3.49 -7.20 -0.39
C ASN A 85 -4.56 -8.25 -0.68
N ARG A 86 -4.23 -9.39 -1.32
CA ARG A 86 -5.19 -10.50 -1.47
C ARG A 86 -5.63 -11.12 -0.14
N ALA A 87 -4.80 -11.06 0.90
CA ALA A 87 -5.19 -11.50 2.25
C ALA A 87 -6.29 -10.60 2.85
N TRP A 88 -6.32 -9.34 2.43
CA TRP A 88 -7.20 -8.29 2.94
C TRP A 88 -8.45 -8.05 2.07
N ALA A 89 -8.32 -8.29 0.76
CA ALA A 89 -9.36 -8.08 -0.24
C ALA A 89 -9.20 -9.07 -1.42
N PRO A 90 -9.51 -10.37 -1.22
CA PRO A 90 -9.22 -11.43 -2.19
C PRO A 90 -9.92 -11.22 -3.55
N ASP A 91 -11.14 -10.69 -3.54
CA ASP A 91 -11.94 -10.49 -4.75
C ASP A 91 -11.62 -9.18 -5.49
N VAL A 92 -10.82 -8.29 -4.89
CA VAL A 92 -10.47 -6.97 -5.44
C VAL A 92 -9.23 -7.07 -6.31
N TYR A 93 -8.17 -7.75 -5.88
CA TYR A 93 -6.89 -7.81 -6.58
C TYR A 93 -6.85 -8.94 -7.61
N LEU A 94 -7.16 -8.60 -8.86
CA LEU A 94 -7.28 -9.56 -9.97
C LEU A 94 -5.92 -10.08 -10.44
N GLY A 95 -4.85 -9.29 -10.32
CA GLY A 95 -3.48 -9.75 -10.57
C GLY A 95 -2.57 -8.67 -11.12
N VAL A 96 -1.42 -9.09 -11.62
CA VAL A 96 -0.46 -8.23 -12.33
C VAL A 96 -0.61 -8.47 -13.82
N VAL A 97 -0.73 -7.38 -14.59
CA VAL A 97 -0.92 -7.43 -16.04
C VAL A 97 0.17 -6.63 -16.76
N PRO A 98 0.57 -7.04 -17.98
CA PRO A 98 1.57 -6.31 -18.74
C PRO A 98 0.98 -5.02 -19.31
N VAL A 99 1.81 -3.99 -19.38
CA VAL A 99 1.63 -2.85 -20.28
C VAL A 99 2.55 -3.09 -21.46
N THR A 100 1.99 -3.15 -22.67
CA THR A 100 2.72 -3.50 -23.88
C THR A 100 2.74 -2.36 -24.88
N MET A 101 3.75 -2.33 -25.75
CA MET A 101 3.79 -1.45 -26.92
C MET A 101 3.16 -2.17 -28.12
N GLY A 102 1.90 -1.84 -28.45
CA GLY A 102 1.23 -2.29 -29.65
C GLY A 102 1.51 -1.39 -30.87
N GLU A 103 1.00 -1.78 -32.04
CA GLU A 103 1.16 -0.98 -33.27
C GLU A 103 0.50 0.40 -33.19
N SER A 104 -0.60 0.50 -32.43
CA SER A 104 -1.35 1.73 -32.17
C SER A 104 -0.87 2.50 -30.93
N GLY A 105 0.19 2.03 -30.27
CA GLY A 105 0.77 2.63 -29.07
C GLY A 105 0.67 1.75 -27.83
N PRO A 106 0.96 2.30 -26.63
CA PRO A 106 0.85 1.59 -25.36
C PRO A 106 -0.55 1.06 -25.05
N GLN A 107 -0.65 -0.18 -24.55
CA GLN A 107 -1.90 -0.85 -24.20
C GLN A 107 -1.74 -1.71 -22.94
N PHE A 108 -2.77 -1.75 -22.09
CA PHE A 108 -2.90 -2.75 -21.03
C PHE A 108 -3.28 -4.11 -21.63
N GLU A 109 -2.67 -5.18 -21.13
CA GLU A 109 -3.00 -6.57 -21.51
C GLU A 109 -2.87 -6.85 -23.03
N GLY A 110 -2.10 -6.04 -23.75
CA GLY A 110 -1.85 -6.23 -25.18
C GLY A 110 -0.87 -7.37 -25.46
N THR A 111 -0.65 -7.65 -26.74
CA THR A 111 0.20 -8.76 -27.21
C THR A 111 1.58 -8.31 -27.70
N GLY A 112 1.88 -7.01 -27.63
CA GLY A 112 3.17 -6.45 -28.03
C GLY A 112 4.28 -6.67 -27.00
N PRO A 113 5.48 -6.14 -27.24
CA PRO A 113 6.56 -6.17 -26.26
C PRO A 113 6.16 -5.46 -24.97
N VAL A 114 6.46 -6.08 -23.82
CA VAL A 114 6.20 -5.49 -22.49
C VAL A 114 7.11 -4.28 -22.28
N ILE A 115 6.51 -3.15 -21.89
CA ILE A 115 7.21 -1.90 -21.59
C ILE A 115 7.03 -1.46 -20.13
N ASP A 116 5.99 -1.97 -19.43
CA ASP A 116 5.77 -1.77 -18.00
C ASP A 116 4.79 -2.84 -17.45
N TRP A 117 4.45 -2.73 -16.16
CA TRP A 117 3.49 -3.60 -15.49
C TRP A 117 2.47 -2.78 -14.68
N ALA A 118 1.26 -3.33 -14.54
CA ALA A 118 0.20 -2.74 -13.76
C ALA A 118 -0.46 -3.75 -12.83
N VAL A 119 -0.94 -3.28 -11.68
CA VAL A 119 -1.87 -4.04 -10.85
C VAL A 119 -3.29 -3.83 -11.39
N LYS A 120 -3.99 -4.93 -11.70
CA LYS A 120 -5.38 -4.93 -12.14
C LYS A 120 -6.29 -5.26 -10.97
N MET A 121 -7.29 -4.43 -10.72
CA MET A 121 -8.19 -4.55 -9.59
C MET A 121 -9.65 -4.34 -10.01
N ARG A 122 -10.60 -4.78 -9.19
CA ARG A 122 -11.98 -4.30 -9.26
C ARG A 122 -12.06 -2.90 -8.67
N ARG A 123 -12.84 -2.04 -9.31
CA ARG A 123 -13.12 -0.71 -8.80
C ARG A 123 -14.06 -0.82 -7.59
N MET A 124 -13.68 -0.15 -6.52
CA MET A 124 -14.50 -0.03 -5.32
C MET A 124 -15.24 1.30 -5.33
N PRO A 125 -16.50 1.35 -4.89
CA PRO A 125 -17.25 2.58 -4.86
C PRO A 125 -16.75 3.49 -3.73
N ASP A 126 -16.36 4.73 -4.07
CA ASP A 126 -15.79 5.72 -3.12
C ASP A 126 -16.70 5.94 -1.89
N HIS A 127 -18.03 5.86 -2.05
CA HIS A 127 -19.01 6.04 -0.98
C HIS A 127 -19.06 4.91 0.06
N ALA A 128 -18.48 3.74 -0.25
CA ALA A 128 -18.51 2.58 0.64
C ALA A 128 -17.32 2.51 1.61
N THR A 129 -16.37 3.45 1.51
CA THR A 129 -15.29 3.57 2.50
C THR A 129 -15.86 3.87 3.89
N LEU A 130 -15.20 3.39 4.96
CA LEU A 130 -15.58 3.72 6.32
C LEU A 130 -15.51 5.22 6.55
N ARG A 131 -14.53 5.92 5.97
CA ARG A 131 -14.46 7.38 6.08
C ARG A 131 -15.67 8.07 5.47
N ALA A 132 -16.10 7.68 4.27
CA ALA A 132 -17.29 8.27 3.65
C ALA A 132 -18.57 7.97 4.44
N ARG A 133 -18.67 6.78 5.04
CA ARG A 133 -19.78 6.44 5.94
C ARG A 133 -19.73 7.24 7.24
N LEU A 134 -18.55 7.43 7.83
CA LEU A 134 -18.35 8.24 9.04
C LEU A 134 -18.81 9.68 8.81
N LEU A 135 -18.39 10.29 7.71
CA LEU A 135 -18.76 11.67 7.35
C LEU A 135 -20.25 11.85 7.05
N ARG A 136 -20.99 10.74 6.84
CA ARG A 136 -22.45 10.72 6.63
C ARG A 136 -23.20 10.23 7.86
N ASP A 137 -22.52 10.03 9.00
CA ASP A 137 -23.10 9.46 10.22
C ASP A 137 -23.76 8.08 10.02
N GLU A 138 -23.27 7.29 9.05
CA GLU A 138 -23.80 5.97 8.68
C GLU A 138 -23.06 4.79 9.37
N LEU A 139 -22.05 5.08 10.19
CA LEU A 139 -21.30 4.05 10.92
C LEU A 139 -21.93 3.75 12.28
N THR A 140 -22.19 2.47 12.52
CA THR A 140 -22.68 1.98 13.81
C THR A 140 -21.56 1.31 14.61
N ALA A 141 -21.76 1.17 15.93
CA ALA A 141 -20.84 0.41 16.77
C ALA A 141 -20.71 -1.06 16.30
N ASP A 142 -21.79 -1.65 15.79
CA ASP A 142 -21.78 -3.01 15.25
C ASP A 142 -20.90 -3.12 14.00
N ASP A 143 -20.86 -2.08 13.16
CA ASP A 143 -19.95 -2.03 12.01
C ASP A 143 -18.48 -2.01 12.45
N LEU A 144 -18.15 -1.22 13.47
CA LEU A 144 -16.80 -1.18 14.02
C LEU A 144 -16.40 -2.53 14.63
N VAL A 145 -17.32 -3.21 15.32
CA VAL A 145 -17.10 -4.57 15.83
C VAL A 145 -16.88 -5.57 14.68
N ARG A 146 -17.64 -5.46 13.58
CA ARG A 146 -17.45 -6.28 12.37
C ARG A 146 -16.05 -6.07 11.78
N VAL A 147 -15.64 -4.81 11.61
CA VAL A 147 -14.31 -4.43 11.10
C VAL A 147 -13.20 -4.96 12.00
N ALA A 148 -13.29 -4.74 13.32
CA ALA A 148 -12.30 -5.22 14.29
C ALA A 148 -12.17 -6.75 14.28
N ARG A 149 -13.29 -7.49 14.18
CA ARG A 149 -13.27 -8.96 14.06
C ARG A 149 -12.58 -9.42 12.76
N ARG A 150 -12.82 -8.72 11.65
CA ARG A 150 -12.16 -9.03 10.37
C ARG A 150 -10.65 -8.80 10.45
N ILE A 151 -10.23 -7.65 10.97
CA ILE A 151 -8.81 -7.33 11.16
C ILE A 151 -8.15 -8.38 12.05
N ALA A 152 -8.74 -8.69 13.22
CA ALA A 152 -8.21 -9.70 14.12
C ALA A 152 -8.12 -11.10 13.46
N SER A 153 -9.10 -11.48 12.64
CA SER A 153 -9.05 -12.74 11.88
C SER A 153 -7.89 -12.78 10.89
N ILE A 154 -7.69 -11.71 10.12
CA ILE A 154 -6.59 -11.63 9.14
C ILE A 154 -5.24 -11.61 9.86
N GLN A 155 -5.09 -10.77 10.88
CA GLN A 155 -3.88 -10.70 11.71
C GLN A 155 -3.53 -12.05 12.33
N ASN A 156 -4.51 -12.83 12.79
CA ASN A 156 -4.26 -14.16 13.34
C ASN A 156 -3.73 -15.16 12.32
N GLN A 157 -4.10 -15.02 11.05
CA GLN A 157 -3.66 -15.87 9.94
C GLN A 157 -2.36 -15.36 9.27
N ALA A 158 -2.01 -14.10 9.50
CA ALA A 158 -0.82 -13.48 8.92
C ALA A 158 0.49 -14.18 9.35
N PRO A 159 1.52 -14.22 8.48
CA PRO A 159 2.81 -14.80 8.79
C PRO A 159 3.42 -14.23 10.07
N ARG A 160 3.89 -15.11 10.97
CA ARG A 160 4.56 -14.72 12.22
C ARG A 160 6.04 -14.45 11.95
N ILE A 161 6.54 -13.32 12.43
CA ILE A 161 7.96 -12.98 12.42
C ILE A 161 8.53 -13.28 13.81
N ARG A 162 9.67 -13.97 13.88
CA ARG A 162 10.26 -14.46 15.14
C ARG A 162 11.76 -14.24 15.19
N GLY A 163 12.31 -14.33 16.40
CA GLY A 163 13.76 -14.28 16.62
C GLY A 163 14.34 -12.90 16.28
N PRO A 164 15.54 -12.83 15.68
CA PRO A 164 16.22 -11.57 15.41
C PRO A 164 15.41 -10.58 14.58
N GLU A 165 14.61 -11.06 13.62
CA GLU A 165 13.76 -10.20 12.79
C GLU A 165 12.65 -9.51 13.58
N ALA A 166 12.09 -10.19 14.59
CA ALA A 166 11.04 -9.60 15.43
C ALA A 166 11.62 -8.52 16.36
N SER A 167 12.82 -8.75 16.92
CA SER A 167 13.55 -7.71 17.66
C SER A 167 13.94 -6.53 16.78
N ALA A 168 14.32 -6.79 15.51
CA ALA A 168 14.62 -5.74 14.55
C ALA A 168 13.39 -4.88 14.23
N ALA A 169 12.19 -5.48 14.09
CA ALA A 169 10.95 -4.74 13.90
C ALA A 169 10.64 -3.78 15.05
N GLU A 170 10.85 -4.22 16.30
CA GLU A 170 10.69 -3.37 17.48
C GLU A 170 11.69 -2.21 17.50
N THR A 171 12.94 -2.48 17.12
CA THR A 171 13.98 -1.45 16.99
C THR A 171 13.63 -0.45 15.87
N SER A 172 13.17 -0.94 14.72
CA SER A 172 12.72 -0.13 13.59
C SER A 172 11.52 0.75 13.94
N PHE A 173 10.57 0.24 14.70
CA PHE A 173 9.45 1.04 15.21
C PHE A 173 9.94 2.23 16.05
N ARG A 174 10.91 2.00 16.96
CA ARG A 174 11.51 3.09 17.75
C ARG A 174 12.22 4.11 16.87
N HIS A 175 13.07 3.66 15.96
CA HIS A 175 13.78 4.57 15.06
C HIS A 175 12.81 5.41 14.23
N MET A 176 11.76 4.80 13.67
CA MET A 176 10.76 5.53 12.90
C MET A 176 10.02 6.58 13.72
N LEU A 177 9.67 6.26 14.98
CA LEU A 177 9.07 7.24 15.89
C LEU A 177 10.02 8.41 16.17
N MET A 178 11.34 8.17 16.26
CA MET A 178 12.33 9.22 16.48
C MET A 178 12.60 10.03 15.21
N ASP A 179 12.70 9.38 14.06
CA ASP A 179 12.89 10.04 12.76
C ASP A 179 11.72 10.98 12.45
N ASN A 180 10.50 10.63 12.87
CA ASN A 180 9.33 11.50 12.76
C ASN A 180 9.50 12.85 13.49
N TRP A 181 10.24 12.90 14.60
CA TRP A 181 10.51 14.15 15.32
C TRP A 181 11.47 15.06 14.56
N SER A 182 12.48 14.49 13.89
CA SER A 182 13.37 15.28 13.03
C SER A 182 12.59 15.97 11.91
N PHE A 183 11.69 15.23 11.25
CA PHE A 183 10.82 15.78 10.22
C PHE A 183 9.80 16.78 10.77
N ALA A 184 9.18 16.50 11.92
CA ALA A 184 8.19 17.38 12.55
C ALA A 184 8.79 18.74 12.94
N ARG A 185 10.06 18.76 13.35
CA ARG A 185 10.80 20.00 13.62
C ARG A 185 11.11 20.77 12.35
N ASP A 186 11.65 20.09 11.34
CA ASP A 186 12.01 20.72 10.06
C ASP A 186 10.79 21.30 9.33
N GLN A 187 9.63 20.66 9.47
CA GLN A 187 8.37 21.08 8.83
C GLN A 187 7.42 21.79 9.80
N ARG A 188 7.90 22.24 10.97
CA ARG A 188 7.06 22.88 11.99
C ARG A 188 6.39 24.15 11.43
N PRO A 189 5.05 24.24 11.42
CA PRO A 189 4.36 25.46 11.05
C PRO A 189 4.68 26.59 12.06
N PRO A 190 4.86 27.85 11.63
CA PRO A 190 5.17 28.95 12.55
C PRO A 190 4.17 29.18 13.68
N ILE A 191 2.91 28.73 13.51
CA ILE A 191 1.83 28.84 14.50
C ILE A 191 1.97 27.85 15.68
N ILE A 192 2.74 26.77 15.52
CA ILE A 192 2.96 25.77 16.57
C ILE A 192 4.21 26.17 17.35
N PRO A 193 4.13 26.50 18.65
CA PRO A 193 5.33 26.84 19.44
C PRO A 193 6.32 25.68 19.54
N GLU A 194 7.62 25.99 19.63
CA GLU A 194 8.68 24.96 19.74
C GLU A 194 8.49 24.11 21.00
N GLU A 195 8.03 24.73 22.09
CA GLU A 195 7.82 24.08 23.39
C GLU A 195 6.75 22.98 23.33
N VAL A 196 5.79 23.10 22.40
CA VAL A 196 4.79 22.05 22.16
C VAL A 196 5.45 20.83 21.53
N VAL A 197 6.32 21.04 20.53
CA VAL A 197 7.05 19.95 19.86
C VAL A 197 8.01 19.29 20.85
N ASP A 198 8.77 20.09 21.62
CA ASP A 198 9.65 19.60 22.67
C ASP A 198 8.90 18.74 23.69
N ARG A 199 7.72 19.20 24.14
CA ARG A 199 6.95 18.44 25.12
C ARG A 199 6.41 17.14 24.54
N LEU A 200 5.96 17.12 23.29
CA LEU A 200 5.46 15.90 22.65
C LEU A 200 6.58 14.90 22.37
N GLU A 201 7.76 15.36 21.95
CA GLU A 201 8.94 14.50 21.79
C GLU A 201 9.38 13.91 23.12
N GLN A 202 9.49 14.73 24.17
CA GLN A 202 9.81 14.27 25.52
C GLN A 202 8.80 13.23 26.02
N LEU A 203 7.50 13.49 25.86
CA LEU A 203 6.46 12.53 26.23
C LEU A 203 6.59 11.22 25.46
N SER A 204 6.97 11.27 24.19
CA SER A 204 7.17 10.07 23.37
C SER A 204 8.32 9.22 23.91
N HIS A 205 9.43 9.85 24.29
CA HIS A 205 10.54 9.17 24.98
C HIS A 205 10.11 8.57 26.33
N GLU A 206 9.42 9.35 27.17
CA GLU A 206 8.92 8.89 28.48
C GLU A 206 8.02 7.64 28.34
N TRP A 207 7.16 7.62 27.31
CA TRP A 207 6.32 6.46 27.01
C TRP A 207 7.10 5.26 26.49
N LEU A 208 8.08 5.47 25.61
CA LEU A 208 8.96 4.41 25.12
C LEU A 208 9.76 3.75 26.23
N ASP A 209 10.27 4.54 27.18
CA ASP A 209 11.00 4.04 28.35
C ASP A 209 10.06 3.28 29.28
N ARG A 210 8.88 3.84 29.56
CA ARG A 210 7.86 3.20 30.41
C ARG A 210 7.38 1.87 29.85
N LEU A 211 7.25 1.76 28.53
CA LEU A 211 6.73 0.57 27.85
C LEU A 211 7.84 -0.37 27.37
N ASP A 212 9.11 -0.09 27.65
CA ASP A 212 10.24 -0.83 27.09
C ASP A 212 10.15 -2.34 27.31
N ALA A 213 9.90 -2.76 28.55
CA ALA A 213 9.75 -4.17 28.89
C ALA A 213 8.55 -4.81 28.15
N THR A 214 7.45 -4.08 28.02
CA THR A 214 6.25 -4.56 27.30
C THR A 214 6.52 -4.71 25.81
N LEU A 215 7.15 -3.72 25.17
CA LEU A 215 7.49 -3.77 23.74
C LEU A 215 8.44 -4.94 23.44
N LYS A 216 9.49 -5.12 24.25
CA LYS A 216 10.42 -6.26 24.13
C LYS A 216 9.73 -7.60 24.34
N GLN A 217 8.86 -7.71 25.35
CA GLN A 217 8.08 -8.94 25.58
C GLN A 217 7.18 -9.26 24.37
N ARG A 218 6.54 -8.24 23.79
CA ARG A 218 5.69 -8.42 22.62
C ARG A 218 6.48 -8.85 21.39
N ALA A 219 7.66 -8.27 21.17
CA ALA A 219 8.58 -8.66 20.09
C ALA A 219 9.10 -10.11 20.23
N GLN A 220 9.27 -10.58 21.46
CA GLN A 220 9.66 -11.97 21.76
C GLN A 220 8.47 -12.96 21.70
N SER A 221 7.25 -12.45 21.60
CA SER A 221 6.02 -13.23 21.48
C SER A 221 5.53 -13.30 20.02
N ASP A 222 4.43 -14.01 19.77
CA ASP A 222 3.85 -14.18 18.43
C ASP A 222 3.02 -12.95 17.94
N ASN A 223 3.41 -11.74 18.36
CA ASN A 223 2.70 -10.50 18.04
C ASN A 223 3.24 -9.78 16.80
N ILE A 224 4.52 -9.98 16.42
CA ILE A 224 5.09 -9.36 15.21
C ILE A 224 4.71 -10.21 14.00
N ARG A 225 4.07 -9.57 13.01
CA ARG A 225 3.52 -10.24 11.83
C ARG A 225 3.70 -9.40 10.59
N GLU A 226 3.59 -10.01 9.42
CA GLU A 226 3.48 -9.26 8.15
C GLU A 226 2.02 -8.83 7.94
N LEU A 227 1.72 -7.55 8.17
CA LEU A 227 0.40 -6.95 8.30
C LEU A 227 0.13 -5.88 7.22
N HIS A 228 -0.80 -4.95 7.47
CA HIS A 228 -1.21 -3.92 6.51
C HIS A 228 -0.23 -2.73 6.49
N GLY A 229 0.11 -2.19 7.65
CA GLY A 229 1.08 -1.08 7.81
C GLY A 229 0.56 0.32 7.48
N ASP A 230 -0.68 0.46 7.01
CA ASP A 230 -1.33 1.75 6.66
C ASP A 230 -2.86 1.63 6.78
N LEU A 231 -3.33 1.09 7.90
CA LEU A 231 -4.73 0.70 8.07
C LEU A 231 -5.61 1.94 8.33
N ARG A 232 -6.03 2.65 7.28
CA ARG A 232 -6.83 3.88 7.37
C ARG A 232 -8.30 3.68 7.01
N LEU A 233 -9.18 4.55 7.51
CA LEU A 233 -10.61 4.53 7.17
C LEU A 233 -10.91 4.69 5.67
N ASP A 234 -10.04 5.36 4.92
CA ASP A 234 -10.13 5.49 3.45
C ASP A 234 -9.92 4.15 2.73
N HIS A 235 -9.28 3.18 3.38
CA HIS A 235 -8.87 1.92 2.80
C HIS A 235 -9.81 0.76 3.16
N VAL A 236 -10.70 0.96 4.13
CA VAL A 236 -11.66 -0.06 4.58
C VAL A 236 -13.01 0.20 3.93
N TYR A 237 -13.49 -0.77 3.17
CA TYR A 237 -14.79 -0.72 2.47
C TYR A 237 -15.78 -1.67 3.15
N LEU A 238 -16.99 -1.16 3.40
CA LEU A 238 -18.08 -1.90 4.06
C LEU A 238 -19.29 -2.02 3.13
N PHE A 239 -19.77 -3.25 2.98
CA PHE A 239 -20.96 -3.62 2.21
C PHE A 239 -21.93 -4.41 3.10
N PRO A 240 -22.80 -3.73 3.87
CA PRO A 240 -23.66 -4.38 4.85
C PRO A 240 -24.61 -5.44 4.25
N ASP A 241 -24.95 -5.30 2.97
CA ASP A 241 -25.86 -6.20 2.26
C ASP A 241 -25.17 -7.47 1.72
N ARG A 242 -23.85 -7.59 1.86
CA ARG A 242 -23.08 -8.75 1.42
C ARG A 242 -22.76 -9.68 2.61
N GLN A 243 -22.49 -10.94 2.30
CA GLN A 243 -22.05 -11.92 3.30
C GLN A 243 -20.52 -11.96 3.39
N PRO A 244 -19.92 -12.21 4.58
CA PRO A 244 -18.49 -12.46 4.70
C PRO A 244 -18.03 -13.68 3.87
N PRO A 245 -16.88 -13.69 3.15
CA PRO A 245 -15.88 -12.69 2.78
C PRO A 245 -16.20 -11.24 2.49
N GLY A 246 -17.23 -11.06 1.69
CA GLY A 246 -17.37 -9.93 0.76
C GLY A 246 -18.08 -8.72 1.32
N ASP A 247 -18.49 -8.78 2.59
CA ASP A 247 -19.02 -7.65 3.35
C ASP A 247 -17.96 -6.60 3.68
N LEU A 248 -16.69 -6.99 3.68
CA LEU A 248 -15.55 -6.13 3.99
C LEU A 248 -14.41 -6.34 3.01
N SER A 249 -13.74 -5.26 2.63
CA SER A 249 -12.50 -5.29 1.85
C SER A 249 -11.57 -4.20 2.36
N ILE A 250 -10.32 -4.56 2.63
CA ILE A 250 -9.29 -3.63 3.11
C ILE A 250 -8.19 -3.60 2.05
N LEU A 251 -7.87 -2.41 1.54
CA LEU A 251 -7.02 -2.20 0.37
C LEU A 251 -5.77 -1.40 0.73
N ASP A 252 -4.78 -1.42 -0.16
CA ASP A 252 -3.63 -0.50 -0.14
C ASP A 252 -2.74 -0.64 1.11
N GLY A 253 -2.51 -1.89 1.53
CA GLY A 253 -1.45 -2.25 2.46
C GLY A 253 -0.06 -2.11 1.81
N ILE A 254 0.92 -1.71 2.62
CA ILE A 254 2.24 -1.26 2.17
C ILE A 254 3.04 -2.41 1.54
N GLU A 255 3.26 -2.35 0.23
CA GLU A 255 4.00 -3.36 -0.52
C GLU A 255 5.51 -3.10 -0.56
N PHE A 256 5.92 -1.84 -0.46
CA PHE A 256 7.27 -1.44 -0.86
C PHE A 256 8.32 -1.50 0.24
N ASP A 257 7.92 -1.42 1.51
CA ASP A 257 8.84 -1.49 2.64
C ASP A 257 8.35 -2.50 3.67
N SER A 258 9.11 -3.59 3.82
CA SER A 258 8.78 -4.65 4.75
C SER A 258 8.85 -4.21 6.21
N ALA A 259 9.68 -3.21 6.56
CA ALA A 259 9.77 -2.71 7.92
C ALA A 259 8.49 -1.98 8.35
N LEU A 260 7.72 -1.43 7.41
CA LEU A 260 6.44 -0.77 7.68
C LEU A 260 5.28 -1.75 7.87
N ARG A 261 5.41 -2.99 7.38
CA ARG A 261 4.36 -4.02 7.52
C ARG A 261 4.73 -5.17 8.45
N ARG A 262 6.01 -5.40 8.74
CA ARG A 262 6.46 -6.37 9.76
C ARG A 262 6.39 -5.72 11.12
N ILE A 263 5.17 -5.56 11.62
CA ILE A 263 4.87 -4.76 12.81
C ILE A 263 4.07 -5.58 13.83
N ASP A 264 3.93 -5.02 15.03
CA ASP A 264 3.05 -5.56 16.05
C ASP A 264 1.58 -5.41 15.65
N VAL A 265 0.76 -6.44 15.88
CA VAL A 265 -0.70 -6.41 15.63
C VAL A 265 -1.43 -5.21 16.23
N VAL A 266 -0.96 -4.70 17.38
CA VAL A 266 -1.54 -3.51 18.02
C VAL A 266 -1.14 -2.23 17.28
N ALA A 267 0.09 -2.16 16.75
CA ALA A 267 0.53 -1.00 15.98
C ALA A 267 -0.28 -0.84 14.68
N ASP A 268 -0.59 -1.97 14.02
CA ASP A 268 -1.42 -1.99 12.82
C ASP A 268 -2.85 -1.49 13.08
N VAL A 269 -3.46 -1.88 14.22
CA VAL A 269 -4.79 -1.39 14.63
C VAL A 269 -4.76 0.06 15.11
N ALA A 270 -3.67 0.49 15.77
CA ALA A 270 -3.53 1.87 16.26
C ALA A 270 -3.46 2.91 15.14
N PHE A 271 -3.26 2.47 13.90
CA PHE A 271 -3.27 3.32 12.70
C PHE A 271 -4.69 3.69 12.22
N LEU A 272 -5.71 2.93 12.64
CA LEU A 272 -7.12 3.07 12.25
C LEU A 272 -7.86 4.10 13.10
#